data_AF-A0A318K1G0-F1
#
_entry.id   AF-A0A318K1G0-F1
#
_cell.length_a   1.000
_cell.length_b   1.000
_cell.length_c   1.000
_cell.angle_alpha   90.00
_cell.angle_beta   90.00
_cell.angle_gamma   90.00
#
_symmetry.space_group_name_H-M   'P 1'
#
loop_
_entity.id
_entity.type
_entity.pdbx_description
1 polymer ?
#
loop_
_entity_poly.entity_id
_entity_poly.type
_entity_poly.pdbx_seq_one_letter_code
_entity_poly.pdbx_strand_id
1 'polypeptide(L)'
;MATGLIGVGLFTMKLDEGRLPIDVEVKAARAWDHASDALTVAAQQAQSIHFSHQDVAWGLFRETWDAQMAAARYMYDRLVEGRDETDSIAKVLDHVAKVYQEQDQNFANVLIELEES
;
A
#
# COMPACT_ATOMS: atom_id res chain seq x y z
N MET A 1 -27.56 -3.40 43.51
CA MET A 1 -26.50 -2.50 43.03
C MET A 1 -26.15 -2.95 41.63
N ALA A 2 -26.60 -2.22 40.60
CA ALA A 2 -26.43 -2.58 39.20
C ALA A 2 -26.15 -1.30 38.40
N THR A 3 -24.89 -0.92 38.37
CA THR A 3 -24.35 0.21 37.60
C THR A 3 -22.89 -0.11 37.32
N GLY A 4 -22.61 -0.73 36.17
CA GLY A 4 -21.24 -1.07 35.78
C GLY A 4 -21.06 -1.35 34.28
N LEU A 5 -22.08 -1.86 33.60
CA LEU A 5 -21.93 -2.35 32.22
C LEU A 5 -22.15 -1.30 31.11
N ILE A 6 -22.68 -0.10 31.42
CA ILE A 6 -23.03 0.89 30.39
C ILE A 6 -21.81 1.71 29.94
N GLY A 7 -20.76 1.81 30.76
CA GLY A 7 -19.58 2.64 30.45
C GLY A 7 -18.64 2.03 29.41
N VAL A 8 -18.48 0.70 29.41
CA VAL A 8 -17.52 0.00 28.54
C VAL A 8 -18.04 -0.06 27.09
N GLY A 9 -19.34 -0.35 26.91
CA GLY A 9 -19.95 -0.41 25.57
C GLY A 9 -20.03 0.93 24.84
N LEU A 10 -20.08 2.06 25.58
CA LEU A 10 -20.15 3.39 24.97
C LEU A 10 -18.76 3.92 24.54
N PHE A 11 -17.68 3.41 25.14
CA PHE A 11 -16.31 3.79 24.81
C PHE A 11 -15.77 3.00 23.61
N THR A 12 -16.12 1.72 23.48
CA THR A 12 -15.76 0.91 22.30
C THR A 12 -16.46 1.42 21.03
N MET A 13 -17.72 1.84 21.14
CA MET A 13 -18.51 2.32 19.99
C MET A 13 -17.99 3.64 19.40
N LYS A 14 -17.31 4.48 20.20
CA LYS A 14 -16.73 5.75 19.73
C LYS A 14 -15.40 5.59 18.98
N LEU A 15 -14.72 4.46 19.14
CA LEU A 15 -13.47 4.16 18.42
C LEU A 15 -13.71 3.55 17.03
N ASP A 16 -14.93 3.07 16.76
CA ASP A 16 -15.29 2.31 15.56
C ASP A 16 -15.81 3.20 14.40
N GLU A 17 -16.20 4.45 14.67
CA GLU A 17 -16.89 5.33 13.71
C GLU A 17 -16.06 5.82 12.49
N GLY A 18 -14.86 5.29 12.27
CA GLY A 18 -14.05 5.57 11.08
C GLY A 18 -12.91 4.59 10.82
N ARG A 19 -12.87 3.47 11.55
CA ARG A 19 -11.80 2.46 11.47
C ARG A 19 -12.23 1.36 10.50
N LEU A 20 -11.33 0.96 9.60
CA LEU A 20 -11.56 -0.24 8.82
C LEU A 20 -11.24 -1.47 9.71
N PRO A 21 -11.89 -2.63 9.46
CA PRO A 21 -11.54 -3.84 10.20
C PRO A 21 -10.12 -4.28 9.86
N ILE A 22 -9.28 -4.62 10.87
CA ILE A 22 -7.83 -4.96 10.71
C ILE A 22 -7.59 -5.91 9.52
N ASP A 23 -8.46 -6.90 9.31
CA ASP A 23 -8.31 -7.86 8.22
C ASP A 23 -8.48 -7.22 6.83
N VAL A 24 -9.29 -6.17 6.72
CA VAL A 24 -9.47 -5.35 5.53
C VAL A 24 -8.22 -4.51 5.28
N GLU A 25 -7.62 -3.85 6.28
CA GLU A 25 -6.37 -3.11 6.05
C GLU A 25 -5.23 -4.03 5.64
N VAL A 26 -5.10 -5.21 6.26
CA VAL A 26 -4.06 -6.19 5.88
C VAL A 26 -4.27 -6.71 4.45
N LYS A 27 -5.52 -7.00 4.06
CA LYS A 27 -5.84 -7.40 2.67
C LYS A 27 -5.51 -6.28 1.68
N ALA A 28 -5.88 -5.04 2.01
CA ALA A 28 -5.59 -3.88 1.18
C ALA A 28 -4.08 -3.64 1.05
N ALA A 29 -3.32 -3.76 2.14
CA ALA A 29 -1.86 -3.65 2.13
C ALA A 29 -1.23 -4.65 1.14
N ARG A 30 -1.65 -5.92 1.19
CA ARG A 30 -1.18 -6.96 0.26
C ARG A 30 -1.57 -6.67 -1.18
N ALA A 31 -2.77 -6.17 -1.43
CA ALA A 31 -3.23 -5.83 -2.77
C ALA A 31 -2.37 -4.72 -3.39
N TRP A 32 -2.01 -3.70 -2.60
CA TRP A 32 -1.09 -2.66 -3.02
C TRP A 32 0.32 -3.22 -3.22
N ASP A 33 0.85 -4.04 -2.32
CA ASP A 33 2.16 -4.69 -2.51
C ASP A 33 2.24 -5.48 -3.83
N HIS A 34 1.20 -6.26 -4.15
CA HIS A 34 1.11 -6.95 -5.44
C HIS A 34 1.04 -6.00 -6.65
N ALA A 35 0.39 -4.86 -6.53
CA ALA A 35 0.37 -3.85 -7.60
C ALA A 35 1.76 -3.21 -7.78
N SER A 36 2.51 -2.99 -6.71
CA SER A 36 3.91 -2.54 -6.76
C SER A 36 4.79 -3.54 -7.53
N ASP A 37 4.64 -4.83 -7.27
CA ASP A 37 5.35 -5.88 -8.02
C ASP A 37 5.01 -5.84 -9.52
N ALA A 38 3.72 -5.71 -9.86
CA ALA A 38 3.28 -5.65 -11.26
C ALA A 38 3.84 -4.40 -11.98
N LEU A 39 3.86 -3.25 -11.30
CA LEU A 39 4.45 -2.01 -11.81
C LEU A 39 5.95 -2.13 -12.00
N THR A 40 6.64 -2.86 -11.13
CA THR A 40 8.07 -3.19 -11.27
C THR A 40 8.33 -3.98 -12.54
N VAL A 41 7.54 -5.03 -12.79
CA VAL A 41 7.67 -5.85 -14.02
C VAL A 41 7.40 -5.00 -15.26
N ALA A 42 6.35 -4.17 -15.24
CA ALA A 42 6.03 -3.28 -16.35
C ALA A 42 7.15 -2.25 -16.62
N ALA A 43 7.75 -1.68 -15.57
CA ALA A 43 8.88 -0.77 -15.69
C ALA A 43 10.07 -1.46 -16.37
N GLN A 44 10.42 -2.67 -15.94
CA GLN A 44 11.50 -3.45 -16.55
C GLN A 44 11.25 -3.71 -18.05
N GLN A 45 10.01 -3.95 -18.46
CA GLN A 45 9.65 -4.11 -19.87
C GLN A 45 9.77 -2.80 -20.65
N ALA A 46 9.32 -1.67 -20.10
CA ALA A 46 9.52 -0.36 -20.73
C ALA A 46 11.02 -0.04 -20.91
N GLN A 47 11.84 -0.40 -19.92
CA GLN A 47 13.28 -0.24 -19.98
C GLN A 47 13.93 -1.15 -21.04
N SER A 48 13.44 -2.38 -21.22
CA SER A 48 13.96 -3.29 -22.25
C SER A 48 13.61 -2.82 -23.67
N ILE A 49 12.47 -2.16 -23.85
CA ILE A 49 12.15 -1.46 -25.11
C ILE A 49 13.17 -0.35 -25.37
N HIS A 50 13.44 0.49 -24.37
CA HIS A 50 14.44 1.55 -24.51
C HIS A 50 15.82 1.00 -24.92
N PHE A 51 16.31 -0.05 -24.26
CA PHE A 51 17.60 -0.65 -24.58
C PHE A 51 17.64 -1.36 -25.94
N SER A 52 16.59 -2.10 -26.31
CA SER A 52 16.53 -2.75 -27.63
C SER A 52 16.51 -1.74 -28.79
N HIS A 53 16.09 -0.51 -28.52
CA HIS A 53 16.04 0.58 -29.50
C HIS A 53 17.26 1.51 -29.42
N GLN A 54 18.18 1.35 -28.46
CA GLN A 54 19.34 2.25 -28.38
C GLN A 54 20.38 1.95 -29.49
N ASP A 55 20.48 0.70 -29.93
CA ASP A 55 21.58 0.23 -30.81
C ASP A 55 21.22 0.26 -32.31
N VAL A 56 19.95 0.44 -32.66
CA VAL A 56 19.46 0.37 -34.06
C VAL A 56 18.93 1.73 -34.52
N ALA A 57 19.81 2.67 -34.87
CA ALA A 57 19.38 3.96 -35.41
C ALA A 57 18.94 3.83 -36.88
N TRP A 58 17.62 3.80 -37.12
CA TRP A 58 17.06 3.88 -38.46
C TRP A 58 17.17 5.33 -38.96
N GLY A 59 18.24 5.66 -39.69
CA GLY A 59 18.55 7.03 -40.11
C GLY A 59 17.43 7.76 -40.88
N LEU A 60 16.56 7.02 -41.59
CA LEU A 60 15.38 7.56 -42.29
C LEU A 60 14.19 7.87 -41.37
N PHE A 61 14.14 7.29 -40.18
CA PHE A 61 13.05 7.42 -39.20
C PHE A 61 13.53 7.99 -37.87
N ARG A 62 14.65 8.72 -37.87
CA ARG A 62 15.33 9.17 -36.65
C ARG A 62 14.42 9.92 -35.68
N GLU A 63 13.59 10.84 -36.17
CA GLU A 63 12.66 11.59 -35.32
C GLU A 63 11.63 10.67 -34.65
N THR A 64 11.04 9.75 -35.41
CA THR A 64 10.10 8.75 -34.87
C THR A 64 10.78 7.81 -33.88
N TRP A 65 12.05 7.45 -34.15
CA TRP A 65 12.86 6.60 -33.30
C TRP A 65 13.18 7.27 -31.95
N ASP A 66 13.64 8.52 -32.00
CA ASP A 66 13.94 9.33 -30.82
C ASP A 66 12.66 9.52 -29.96
N ALA A 67 11.50 9.73 -30.61
CA ALA A 67 10.21 9.82 -29.93
C ALA A 67 9.82 8.50 -29.21
N GLN A 68 10.07 7.34 -29.83
CA GLN A 68 9.81 6.05 -29.19
C GLN A 68 10.73 5.80 -27.99
N MET A 69 12.01 6.13 -28.11
CA MET A 69 12.97 6.04 -26.98
C MET A 69 12.56 6.95 -25.82
N ALA A 70 12.10 8.17 -26.12
CA ALA A 70 11.61 9.12 -25.12
C ALA A 70 10.32 8.62 -24.46
N ALA A 71 9.39 8.07 -25.23
CA ALA A 71 8.16 7.48 -24.69
C ALA A 71 8.45 6.28 -23.78
N ALA A 72 9.33 5.37 -24.19
CA ALA A 72 9.73 4.22 -23.38
C ALA A 72 10.38 4.66 -22.06
N ARG A 73 11.22 5.71 -22.12
CA ARG A 73 11.83 6.30 -20.91
C ARG A 73 10.78 6.93 -19.99
N TYR A 74 9.86 7.72 -20.55
CA TYR A 74 8.78 8.33 -19.79
C TYR A 74 7.89 7.27 -19.12
N MET A 75 7.53 6.19 -19.84
CA MET A 75 6.77 5.07 -19.28
C MET A 75 7.51 4.44 -18.10
N TYR A 76 8.81 4.18 -18.24
CA TYR A 76 9.63 3.68 -17.14
C TYR A 76 9.55 4.58 -15.91
N ASP A 77 9.78 5.89 -16.08
CA ASP A 77 9.80 6.84 -14.97
C ASP A 77 8.43 6.94 -14.26
N ARG A 78 7.31 6.85 -15.00
CA ARG A 78 5.95 6.83 -14.40
C ARG A 78 5.61 5.52 -13.70
N LEU A 79 6.05 4.39 -14.24
CA LEU A 79 5.81 3.08 -13.63
C LEU A 79 6.62 2.92 -12.32
N VAL A 80 7.83 3.45 -12.28
CA VAL A 80 8.66 3.51 -11.06
C VAL A 80 8.01 4.40 -9.99
N GLU A 81 7.53 5.58 -10.37
CA GLU A 81 6.80 6.46 -9.44
C GLU A 81 5.56 5.75 -8.86
N GLY A 82 4.72 5.17 -9.73
CA GLY A 82 3.53 4.45 -9.28
C GLY A 82 3.85 3.26 -8.38
N ARG A 83 4.94 2.53 -8.65
CA ARG A 83 5.44 1.46 -7.77
C ARG A 83 5.75 2.00 -6.38
N ASP A 84 6.53 3.08 -6.29
CA ASP A 84 6.99 3.65 -5.02
C ASP A 84 5.82 4.19 -4.20
N GLU A 85 4.85 4.85 -4.84
CA GLU A 85 3.61 5.30 -4.19
C GLU A 85 2.80 4.12 -3.66
N THR A 86 2.69 3.06 -4.46
CA THR A 86 1.91 1.89 -4.12
C THR A 86 2.52 1.11 -2.94
N ASP A 87 3.83 0.91 -2.93
CA ASP A 87 4.58 0.34 -1.80
C ASP A 87 4.42 1.20 -0.54
N SER A 88 4.45 2.54 -0.67
CA SER A 88 4.18 3.44 0.45
C SER A 88 2.78 3.25 1.04
N ILE A 89 1.74 3.10 0.20
CA ILE A 89 0.37 2.84 0.67
C ILE A 89 0.30 1.49 1.40
N ALA A 90 0.94 0.45 0.86
CA ALA A 90 1.00 -0.87 1.49
C ALA A 90 1.60 -0.79 2.90
N LYS A 91 2.74 -0.10 3.05
CA LYS A 91 3.41 0.11 4.33
C LYS A 91 2.57 0.87 5.35
N VAL A 92 1.85 1.91 4.92
CA VAL A 92 0.96 2.68 5.80
C VAL A 92 -0.17 1.81 6.30
N LEU A 93 -0.82 1.03 5.43
CA LEU A 93 -1.92 0.15 5.81
C LEU A 93 -1.45 -0.96 6.77
N ASP A 94 -0.29 -1.57 6.52
CA ASP A 94 0.30 -2.56 7.42
C ASP A 94 0.66 -1.95 8.79
N HIS A 95 1.18 -0.72 8.80
CA HIS A 95 1.49 -0.01 10.04
C HIS A 95 0.22 0.31 10.85
N VAL A 96 -0.83 0.82 10.20
CA VAL A 96 -2.12 1.11 10.84
C VAL A 96 -2.72 -0.17 11.44
N ALA A 97 -2.72 -1.27 10.69
CA ALA A 97 -3.19 -2.57 11.18
C ALA A 97 -2.44 -3.04 12.44
N LYS A 98 -1.10 -2.86 12.47
CA LYS A 98 -0.27 -3.20 13.65
C LYS A 98 -0.61 -2.34 14.86
N VAL A 99 -0.70 -1.02 14.69
CA VAL A 99 -1.08 -0.10 15.78
C VAL A 99 -2.43 -0.47 16.38
N TYR A 100 -3.38 -0.82 15.52
CA TYR A 100 -4.71 -1.26 15.94
C TYR A 100 -4.69 -2.61 16.67
N GLN A 101 -3.90 -3.56 16.21
CA GLN A 101 -3.73 -4.83 16.90
C GLN A 101 -3.11 -4.65 18.29
N GLU A 102 -2.12 -3.78 18.43
CA GLU A 102 -1.49 -3.44 19.72
C GLU A 102 -2.49 -2.76 20.66
N GLN A 103 -3.32 -1.84 20.16
CA GLN A 103 -4.39 -1.21 20.95
C GLN A 103 -5.39 -2.26 21.45
N ASP A 104 -5.87 -3.14 20.57
CA ASP A 104 -6.86 -4.17 20.93
C ASP A 104 -6.29 -5.14 21.99
N GLN A 105 -5.00 -5.51 21.89
CA GLN A 105 -4.32 -6.33 22.90
C GLN A 105 -4.17 -5.62 24.24
N ASN A 106 -3.79 -4.33 24.23
CA ASN A 106 -3.67 -3.54 25.45
C ASN A 106 -5.04 -3.39 26.15
N PHE A 107 -6.12 -3.17 25.40
CA PHE A 107 -7.47 -3.14 25.95
C PHE A 107 -7.88 -4.49 26.55
N ALA A 108 -7.61 -5.60 25.87
CA ALA A 108 -7.91 -6.94 26.38
C ALA A 108 -7.19 -7.21 27.72
N ASN A 109 -5.90 -6.84 27.82
CA ASN A 109 -5.13 -7.00 29.04
C ASN A 109 -5.70 -6.16 30.20
N VAL A 110 -6.06 -4.90 29.95
CA VAL A 110 -6.68 -4.03 30.98
C VAL A 110 -8.04 -4.60 31.44
N LEU A 111 -8.85 -5.17 30.55
CA LEU A 111 -10.12 -5.79 30.92
C LEU A 111 -9.91 -7.02 31.82
N ILE A 112 -8.90 -7.86 31.53
CA ILE A 112 -8.54 -9.01 32.37
C ILE A 112 -8.12 -8.54 33.77
N GLU A 113 -7.23 -7.53 33.86
CA GLU A 113 -6.80 -6.98 35.15
C GLU A 113 -7.97 -6.42 35.97
N LEU A 114 -8.97 -5.81 35.32
CA LEU A 114 -10.17 -5.30 35.98
C LEU A 114 -11.17 -6.40 36.39
N GLU A 115 -11.23 -7.54 35.71
CA GLU A 115 -12.06 -8.68 36.11
C GLU A 115 -11.45 -9.51 37.26
N GLU A 116 -10.12 -9.50 37.40
CA GLU A 116 -9.39 -10.23 38.45
C GLU A 116 -9.23 -9.43 39.77
N SER A 117 -9.60 -8.15 39.78
CA SER A 117 -9.49 -7.22 40.93
C SER A 117 -10.78 -7.06 41.73
#